data_AF-A0A918D4S4-F1
#
_entry.id   AF-A0A918D4S4-F1
#
_cell.length_a   1.000
_cell.length_b   1.000
_cell.length_c   1.000
_cell.angle_alpha   90.00
_cell.angle_beta   90.00
_cell.angle_gamma   90.00
#
_symmetry.space_group_name_H-M   'P 1'
#
loop_
_entity.id
_entity.type
_entity.pdbx_description
1 polymer ?
#
loop_
_entity_poly.entity_id
_entity_poly.type
_entity_poly.pdbx_seq_one_letter_code
_entity_poly.pdbx_strand_id
1 'polypeptide(L)'
;MKNLIKYTLHDYIRSHKYFPPISTFVILIFVFYTYRPNPIIDSYAVTSVMLYIISAWVCLSVLQLDPPVQRQLMAIHVGGWNRYYLAKLMTAVIIIIILSAYAFLYPIVFNMFGGRVTFTIGLVSFVNHIILAVLGISLASLFSKLIMRSTINSFGGLILTLVLSLAALGIERVFPSFLKNVLWVIPPATITQTPLVNWDGMYISGLSLFPFIWTIIYSLIIIFLFLQLAKRLR
;
A
#
# COMPACT_ATOMS: atom_id res chain seq x y z
N MET A 1 7.34 -1.70 22.17
CA MET A 1 6.76 -1.74 20.79
C MET A 1 6.22 -3.12 20.41
N LYS A 2 7.00 -4.21 20.53
CA LYS A 2 6.54 -5.58 20.21
C LYS A 2 5.18 -5.94 20.82
N ASN A 3 4.97 -5.64 22.10
CA ASN A 3 3.70 -5.91 22.79
C ASN A 3 2.52 -5.14 22.18
N LEU A 4 2.72 -3.89 21.75
CA LEU A 4 1.68 -3.08 21.10
C LEU A 4 1.34 -3.61 19.70
N ILE A 5 2.34 -4.11 18.95
CA ILE A 5 2.11 -4.77 17.64
C ILE A 5 1.28 -6.03 17.85
N LYS A 6 1.67 -6.91 18.78
CA LYS A 6 0.94 -8.14 19.11
C LYS A 6 -0.49 -7.84 19.57
N TYR A 7 -0.64 -6.83 20.43
CA TYR A 7 -1.94 -6.36 20.89
C TYR A 7 -2.80 -5.88 19.73
N THR A 8 -2.26 -5.00 18.86
CA THR A 8 -3.00 -4.44 17.72
C THR A 8 -3.43 -5.52 16.74
N LEU A 9 -2.56 -6.51 16.45
CA LEU A 9 -2.93 -7.66 15.62
C LEU A 9 -4.10 -8.43 16.21
N HIS A 10 -4.03 -8.74 17.51
CA HIS A 10 -5.08 -9.49 18.19
C HIS A 10 -6.41 -8.71 18.24
N ASP A 11 -6.35 -7.40 18.48
CA ASP A 11 -7.52 -6.51 18.46
C ASP A 11 -8.12 -6.37 17.05
N TYR A 12 -7.27 -6.29 16.01
CA TYR A 12 -7.74 -6.26 14.63
C TYR A 12 -8.48 -7.54 14.24
N ILE A 13 -8.01 -8.70 14.70
CA ILE A 13 -8.67 -10.00 14.52
C ILE A 13 -9.98 -10.05 15.28
N ARG A 14 -10.00 -9.69 16.57
CA ARG A 14 -11.21 -9.73 17.41
C ARG A 14 -12.29 -8.75 16.99
N SER A 15 -11.91 -7.60 16.43
CA SER A 15 -12.87 -6.59 15.96
C SER A 15 -13.49 -6.92 14.60
N HIS A 16 -13.04 -7.98 13.92
CA HIS A 16 -13.46 -8.39 12.57
C HIS A 16 -13.29 -7.31 11.49
N LYS A 17 -12.62 -6.19 11.80
CA LYS A 17 -12.35 -5.10 10.85
C LYS A 17 -11.37 -5.50 9.75
N TYR A 18 -10.65 -6.62 9.93
CA TYR A 18 -9.82 -7.22 8.89
C TYR A 18 -10.62 -7.87 7.78
N PHE A 19 -11.84 -8.32 8.07
CA PHE A 19 -12.59 -9.18 7.16
C PHE A 19 -12.90 -8.46 5.84
N PRO A 20 -13.52 -7.25 5.83
CA PRO A 20 -13.85 -6.59 4.57
C PRO A 20 -12.66 -6.35 3.61
N PRO A 21 -11.52 -5.74 4.03
CA PRO A 21 -10.41 -5.51 3.10
C PRO A 21 -9.74 -6.81 2.65
N ILE A 22 -9.56 -7.78 3.55
CA ILE A 22 -8.87 -9.04 3.21
C ILE A 22 -9.75 -9.91 2.32
N SER A 23 -11.05 -10.06 2.61
CA SER A 23 -11.97 -10.83 1.78
C SER A 23 -12.09 -10.21 0.38
N THR A 24 -12.17 -8.88 0.31
CA THR A 24 -12.19 -8.15 -0.97
C THR A 24 -10.95 -8.46 -1.80
N PHE A 25 -9.75 -8.40 -1.19
CA PHE A 25 -8.52 -8.71 -1.90
C PHE A 25 -8.45 -10.16 -2.39
N VAL A 26 -8.85 -11.09 -1.53
CA VAL A 26 -8.92 -12.52 -1.89
C VAL A 26 -9.83 -12.71 -3.10
N ILE A 27 -11.06 -12.17 -3.05
CA ILE A 27 -12.02 -12.24 -4.16
C ILE A 27 -11.45 -11.60 -5.43
N LEU A 28 -10.82 -10.43 -5.34
CA LEU A 28 -10.21 -9.75 -6.48
C LEU A 28 -9.15 -10.63 -7.15
N ILE A 29 -8.26 -11.27 -6.38
CA ILE A 29 -7.24 -12.18 -6.92
C ILE A 29 -7.89 -13.41 -7.60
N PHE A 30 -8.89 -14.02 -6.96
CA PHE A 30 -9.62 -15.15 -7.52
C PHE A 30 -10.28 -14.79 -8.87
N VAL A 31 -11.01 -13.68 -8.91
CA VAL A 31 -11.70 -13.21 -10.12
C VAL A 31 -10.70 -12.84 -11.21
N PHE A 32 -9.63 -12.14 -10.87
CA PHE A 32 -8.63 -11.68 -11.84
C PHE A 32 -7.98 -12.86 -12.59
N TYR A 33 -7.63 -13.92 -11.88
CA TYR A 33 -7.00 -15.11 -12.47
C TYR A 33 -7.99 -16.12 -13.08
N THR A 34 -9.27 -15.77 -13.22
CA THR A 34 -10.27 -16.65 -13.87
C THR A 34 -10.06 -16.75 -15.38
N TYR A 35 -9.61 -15.66 -16.02
CA TYR A 35 -9.28 -15.65 -17.45
C TYR A 35 -7.86 -16.17 -17.69
N ARG A 36 -7.64 -16.96 -18.75
CA ARG A 36 -6.34 -17.57 -19.08
C ARG A 36 -6.08 -17.47 -20.59
N PRO A 37 -4.81 -17.43 -21.05
CA PRO A 37 -3.57 -17.38 -20.26
C PRO A 37 -3.21 -15.96 -19.80
N ASN A 38 -2.64 -15.85 -18.59
CA ASN A 38 -2.21 -14.58 -18.02
C ASN A 38 -0.71 -14.33 -18.25
N PRO A 39 -0.30 -13.19 -18.85
CA PRO A 39 1.10 -12.77 -18.90
C PRO A 39 1.63 -12.51 -17.49
N ILE A 40 2.81 -13.03 -17.16
CA ILE A 40 3.32 -13.04 -15.77
C ILE A 40 3.53 -11.61 -15.25
N ILE A 41 4.30 -10.79 -15.97
CA ILE A 41 4.70 -9.46 -15.52
C ILE A 41 3.48 -8.54 -15.42
N ASP A 42 2.65 -8.49 -16.48
CA ASP A 42 1.45 -7.65 -16.51
C ASP A 42 0.46 -8.01 -15.40
N SER A 43 0.26 -9.30 -15.14
CA SER A 43 -0.61 -9.76 -14.07
C SER A 43 -0.12 -9.30 -12.70
N TYR A 44 1.17 -9.46 -12.43
CA TYR A 44 1.75 -8.99 -11.18
C TYR A 44 1.76 -7.46 -11.06
N ALA A 45 1.90 -6.75 -12.18
CA ALA A 45 1.78 -5.31 -12.24
C ALA A 45 0.36 -4.88 -11.79
N VAL A 46 -0.69 -5.50 -12.33
CA VAL A 46 -2.08 -5.24 -11.92
C VAL A 46 -2.37 -5.62 -10.47
N THR A 47 -1.96 -6.82 -10.02
CA THR A 47 -2.24 -7.26 -8.64
C THR A 47 -1.49 -6.41 -7.61
N SER A 48 -0.34 -5.84 -7.96
CA SER A 48 0.38 -4.89 -7.10
C SER A 48 -0.38 -3.56 -6.91
N VAL A 49 -1.09 -3.09 -7.94
CA VAL A 49 -1.99 -1.94 -7.85
C VAL A 49 -3.22 -2.25 -7.01
N MET A 50 -3.81 -3.45 -7.16
CA MET A 50 -4.90 -3.89 -6.29
C MET A 50 -4.46 -3.91 -4.82
N LEU A 51 -3.25 -4.42 -4.56
CA LEU A 51 -2.70 -4.46 -3.21
C LEU A 51 -2.42 -3.06 -2.65
N TYR A 52 -2.03 -2.09 -3.46
CA TYR A 52 -1.90 -0.69 -3.06
C TYR A 52 -3.19 -0.09 -2.49
N ILE A 53 -4.33 -0.36 -3.14
CA ILE A 53 -5.64 0.11 -2.67
C ILE A 53 -6.01 -0.59 -1.36
N ILE A 54 -5.82 -1.91 -1.30
CA ILE A 54 -6.15 -2.71 -0.12
C ILE A 54 -5.25 -2.38 1.06
N SER A 55 -3.95 -2.14 0.85
CA SER A 55 -3.01 -1.79 1.90
C SER A 55 -3.38 -0.46 2.56
N ALA A 56 -3.85 0.51 1.77
CA ALA A 56 -4.36 1.77 2.27
C ALA A 56 -5.60 1.57 3.16
N TRP A 57 -6.54 0.72 2.72
CA TRP A 57 -7.72 0.37 3.50
C TRP A 57 -7.35 -0.33 4.81
N VAL A 58 -6.53 -1.38 4.75
CA VAL A 58 -6.03 -2.10 5.95
C VAL A 58 -5.36 -1.13 6.92
N CYS A 59 -4.46 -0.28 6.44
CA CYS A 59 -3.76 0.70 7.26
C CYS A 59 -4.73 1.64 7.97
N LEU A 60 -5.68 2.24 7.22
CA LEU A 60 -6.63 3.18 7.81
C LEU A 60 -7.52 2.49 8.85
N SER A 61 -7.99 1.26 8.57
CA SER A 61 -8.76 0.46 9.53
C SER A 61 -7.97 0.14 10.79
N VAL A 62 -6.68 -0.20 10.67
CA VAL A 62 -5.78 -0.43 11.82
C VAL A 62 -5.58 0.85 12.64
N LEU A 63 -5.35 1.99 11.99
CA LEU A 63 -5.15 3.28 12.67
C LEU A 63 -6.42 3.78 13.40
N GLN A 64 -7.59 3.30 12.99
CA GLN A 64 -8.89 3.65 13.57
C GLN A 64 -9.44 2.61 14.55
N LEU A 65 -8.66 1.60 14.92
CA LEU A 65 -9.05 0.58 15.91
C LEU A 65 -9.37 1.20 17.27
N ASP A 66 -8.44 2.00 17.79
CA ASP A 66 -8.44 2.42 19.19
C ASP A 66 -9.35 3.64 19.45
N PRO A 67 -10.26 3.55 20.44
CA PRO A 67 -10.97 4.71 20.99
C PRO A 67 -9.99 5.79 21.49
N PRO A 68 -10.43 7.06 21.58
CA PRO A 68 -9.55 8.19 21.91
C PRO A 68 -8.82 8.03 23.25
N VAL A 69 -9.52 7.62 24.31
CA VAL A 69 -8.94 7.43 25.65
C VAL A 69 -7.89 6.32 25.65
N GLN A 70 -8.22 5.17 25.05
CA GLN A 70 -7.32 4.02 24.97
C GLN A 70 -6.04 4.33 24.17
N ARG A 71 -6.19 5.06 23.06
CA ARG A 71 -5.08 5.55 22.24
C ARG A 71 -4.12 6.44 23.04
N GLN A 72 -4.62 7.36 23.88
CA GLN A 72 -3.78 8.20 24.74
C GLN A 72 -3.01 7.36 25.77
N LEU A 73 -3.69 6.42 26.44
CA LEU A 73 -3.06 5.51 27.40
C LEU A 73 -1.95 4.67 26.76
N MET A 74 -2.20 4.13 25.57
CA MET A 74 -1.20 3.36 24.83
C MET A 74 -0.01 4.21 24.37
N ALA A 75 -0.26 5.44 23.92
CA ALA A 75 0.80 6.35 23.54
C ALA A 75 1.73 6.68 24.72
N ILE A 76 1.17 6.90 25.91
CA ILE A 76 1.94 7.11 27.15
C ILE A 76 2.70 5.84 27.52
N HIS A 77 2.03 4.69 27.57
CA HIS A 77 2.63 3.41 27.98
C HIS A 77 3.81 2.99 27.09
N VAL A 78 3.74 3.25 25.78
CA VAL A 78 4.82 2.87 24.84
C VAL A 78 5.95 3.92 24.76
N GLY A 79 5.80 5.07 25.44
CA GLY A 79 6.80 6.12 25.53
C GLY A 79 6.75 7.16 24.40
N GLY A 80 5.56 7.42 23.84
CA GLY A 80 5.31 8.55 22.94
C GLY A 80 4.49 8.21 21.68
N TRP A 81 3.90 9.25 21.10
CA TRP A 81 3.04 9.17 19.91
C TRP A 81 3.71 8.55 18.69
N ASN A 82 4.99 8.84 18.44
CA ASN A 82 5.70 8.26 17.30
C ASN A 82 5.85 6.75 17.43
N ARG A 83 6.21 6.26 18.62
CA ARG A 83 6.36 4.82 18.88
C ARG A 83 5.01 4.12 18.77
N TYR A 84 3.93 4.78 19.20
CA TYR A 84 2.56 4.29 19.03
C TYR A 84 2.21 4.13 17.55
N TYR A 85 2.27 5.21 16.77
CA TYR A 85 1.89 5.16 15.35
C TYR A 85 2.83 4.28 14.53
N LEU A 86 4.14 4.29 14.81
CA LEU A 86 5.08 3.39 14.15
C LEU A 86 4.74 1.92 14.41
N ALA A 87 4.34 1.55 15.63
CA ALA A 87 3.87 0.20 15.92
C ALA A 87 2.57 -0.16 15.15
N LYS A 88 1.64 0.78 14.99
CA LYS A 88 0.42 0.59 14.18
C LYS A 88 0.75 0.42 12.70
N LEU A 89 1.65 1.24 12.16
CA LEU A 89 2.12 1.10 10.76
C LEU A 89 2.86 -0.22 10.54
N MET A 90 3.74 -0.62 11.46
CA MET A 90 4.40 -1.93 11.42
C MET A 90 3.39 -3.09 11.45
N THR A 91 2.30 -2.93 12.20
CA THR A 91 1.21 -3.92 12.21
C THR A 91 0.56 -4.05 10.84
N ALA A 92 0.26 -2.93 10.17
CA ALA A 92 -0.24 -2.94 8.80
C ALA A 92 0.78 -3.56 7.81
N VAL A 93 2.08 -3.26 7.97
CA VAL A 93 3.16 -3.86 7.18
C VAL A 93 3.20 -5.39 7.31
N ILE A 94 3.03 -5.94 8.52
CA ILE A 94 2.99 -7.40 8.72
C ILE A 94 1.81 -8.02 7.95
N ILE A 95 0.63 -7.39 8.00
CA ILE A 95 -0.56 -7.88 7.29
C ILE A 95 -0.34 -7.85 5.77
N ILE A 96 0.19 -6.75 5.22
CA ILE A 96 0.41 -6.66 3.77
C ILE A 96 1.49 -7.61 3.27
N ILE A 97 2.50 -7.97 4.08
CA ILE A 97 3.50 -8.97 3.68
C ILE A 97 2.82 -10.32 3.43
N ILE A 98 1.84 -10.70 4.28
CA ILE A 98 1.04 -11.91 4.11
C ILE A 98 0.20 -11.81 2.83
N LEU A 99 -0.45 -10.67 2.58
CA LEU A 99 -1.24 -10.47 1.36
C LEU A 99 -0.39 -10.44 0.09
N SER A 100 0.81 -9.86 0.12
CA SER A 100 1.79 -9.89 -0.97
C SER A 100 2.20 -11.33 -1.28
N ALA A 101 2.50 -12.12 -0.24
CA ALA A 101 2.84 -13.53 -0.40
C ALA A 101 1.69 -14.32 -1.02
N TYR A 102 0.45 -14.06 -0.58
CA TYR A 102 -0.74 -14.66 -1.17
C TYR A 102 -0.89 -14.30 -2.66
N ALA A 103 -0.83 -13.01 -3.02
CA ALA A 103 -0.96 -12.56 -4.40
C ALA A 103 0.15 -13.10 -5.32
N PHE A 104 1.35 -13.31 -4.77
CA PHE A 104 2.48 -13.89 -5.47
C PHE A 104 2.36 -15.42 -5.64
N LEU A 105 2.02 -16.15 -4.58
CA LEU A 105 2.02 -17.61 -4.60
C LEU A 105 0.78 -18.19 -5.27
N TYR A 106 -0.38 -17.53 -5.15
CA TYR A 106 -1.66 -18.03 -5.70
C TYR A 106 -1.56 -18.43 -7.18
N PRO A 107 -1.16 -17.54 -8.12
CA PRO A 107 -1.14 -17.91 -9.54
C PRO A 107 -0.06 -18.95 -9.89
N ILE A 108 1.00 -19.07 -9.09
CA ILE A 108 2.05 -20.08 -9.25
C ILE A 108 1.50 -21.46 -8.86
N VAL A 109 0.91 -21.58 -7.66
CA VAL A 109 0.38 -22.84 -7.13
C VAL A 109 -0.72 -23.42 -8.02
N PHE A 110 -1.58 -22.56 -8.57
CA PHE A 110 -2.71 -22.98 -9.40
C PHE A 110 -2.43 -22.96 -10.91
N ASN A 111 -1.16 -22.79 -11.33
CA ASN A 111 -0.73 -22.76 -12.74
C ASN A 111 -1.59 -21.81 -13.59
N MET A 112 -1.75 -20.56 -13.13
CA MET A 112 -2.59 -19.54 -13.77
C MET A 112 -1.87 -18.78 -14.88
N PHE A 113 -0.55 -18.94 -15.01
CA PHE A 113 0.28 -18.28 -16.01
C PHE A 113 0.49 -19.12 -17.26
N GLY A 114 0.71 -18.45 -18.40
CA GLY A 114 1.11 -19.11 -19.65
C GLY A 114 2.56 -19.59 -19.71
N GLY A 115 3.35 -19.31 -18.67
CA GLY A 115 4.79 -19.64 -18.60
C GLY A 115 5.28 -19.82 -17.17
N ARG A 116 6.56 -20.16 -17.02
CA ARG A 116 7.20 -20.32 -15.71
C ARG A 116 7.71 -18.99 -15.18
N VAL A 117 7.48 -18.73 -13.90
CA VAL A 117 8.03 -17.56 -13.21
C VAL A 117 9.52 -17.81 -12.94
N THR A 118 10.39 -17.04 -13.61
CA THR A 118 11.83 -17.05 -13.32
C THR A 118 12.12 -16.34 -12.00
N PHE A 119 13.27 -16.64 -11.39
CA PHE A 119 13.67 -16.00 -10.13
C PHE A 119 13.71 -14.46 -10.25
N THR A 120 14.26 -13.93 -11.34
CA THR A 120 14.36 -12.49 -11.59
C THR A 120 12.99 -11.82 -11.66
N ILE A 121 12.07 -12.36 -12.46
CA ILE A 121 10.70 -11.85 -12.57
C ILE A 121 10.01 -11.95 -11.21
N GLY A 122 10.15 -13.10 -10.53
CA GLY A 122 9.53 -13.33 -9.24
C GLY A 122 9.97 -12.31 -8.18
N LEU A 123 11.28 -12.05 -8.09
CA LEU A 123 11.85 -11.09 -7.14
C LEU A 123 11.37 -9.67 -7.43
N VAL A 124 11.50 -9.20 -8.68
CA VAL A 124 11.09 -7.85 -9.08
C VAL A 124 9.59 -7.64 -8.84
N SER A 125 8.75 -8.61 -9.25
CA SER A 125 7.30 -8.55 -9.05
C SER A 125 6.94 -8.52 -7.57
N PHE A 126 7.56 -9.35 -6.73
CA PHE A 126 7.28 -9.37 -5.29
C PHE A 126 7.71 -8.06 -4.61
N VAL A 127 8.90 -7.53 -4.96
CA VAL A 127 9.38 -6.24 -4.45
C VAL A 127 8.42 -5.12 -4.86
N ASN A 128 7.91 -5.11 -6.10
CA ASN A 128 6.95 -4.11 -6.55
C ASN A 128 5.63 -4.17 -5.75
N HIS A 129 5.14 -5.36 -5.39
CA HIS A 129 3.98 -5.50 -4.50
C HIS A 129 4.23 -4.82 -3.15
N ILE A 130 5.41 -5.04 -2.55
CA ILE A 130 5.76 -4.43 -1.26
C ILE A 130 5.88 -2.91 -1.39
N ILE A 131 6.54 -2.40 -2.43
CA ILE A 131 6.71 -0.95 -2.66
C ILE A 131 5.34 -0.26 -2.76
N LEU A 132 4.46 -0.77 -3.62
CA LEU A 132 3.13 -0.20 -3.81
C LEU A 132 2.24 -0.38 -2.57
N ALA A 133 2.33 -1.51 -1.87
CA ALA A 133 1.61 -1.70 -0.62
C ALA A 133 2.07 -0.69 0.46
N VAL A 134 3.38 -0.43 0.59
CA VAL A 134 3.92 0.58 1.51
C VAL A 134 3.50 2.00 1.10
N LEU A 135 3.43 2.30 -0.20
CA LEU A 135 2.87 3.57 -0.68
C LEU A 135 1.43 3.75 -0.18
N GLY A 136 0.58 2.73 -0.29
CA GLY A 136 -0.80 2.78 0.20
C GLY A 136 -0.89 3.00 1.71
N ILE A 137 -0.04 2.31 2.48
CA ILE A 137 0.09 2.51 3.94
C ILE A 137 0.49 3.96 4.26
N SER A 138 1.47 4.49 3.54
CA SER A 138 1.97 5.85 3.75
C SER A 138 0.87 6.88 3.54
N LEU A 139 0.11 6.78 2.45
CA LEU A 139 -1.00 7.70 2.17
C LEU A 139 -2.09 7.60 3.22
N ALA A 140 -2.54 6.39 3.56
CA ALA A 140 -3.57 6.16 4.57
C ALA A 140 -3.21 6.77 5.94
N SER A 141 -1.93 6.87 6.27
CA SER A 141 -1.48 7.49 7.53
C SER A 141 -1.90 8.96 7.66
N LEU A 142 -1.90 9.71 6.55
CA LEU A 142 -2.31 11.12 6.49
C LEU A 142 -3.82 11.32 6.71
N PHE A 143 -4.62 10.27 6.50
CA PHE A 143 -6.08 10.28 6.68
C PHE A 143 -6.52 9.65 8.00
N SER A 144 -5.59 9.42 8.94
CA SER A 144 -5.92 8.88 10.25
C SER A 144 -6.78 9.82 11.10
N LYS A 145 -7.43 9.27 12.14
CA LYS A 145 -8.23 10.03 13.12
C LYS A 145 -7.45 11.11 13.90
N LEU A 146 -6.13 11.14 13.75
CA LEU A 146 -5.28 12.22 14.25
C LEU A 146 -5.47 13.50 13.44
N ILE A 147 -5.47 13.39 12.12
CA ILE A 147 -5.51 14.53 11.19
C ILE A 147 -6.97 14.82 10.80
N MET A 148 -7.78 13.78 10.62
CA MET A 148 -9.17 13.90 10.20
C MET A 148 -10.12 13.35 11.25
N ARG A 149 -10.86 14.24 11.93
CA ARG A 149 -11.79 13.83 12.99
C ARG A 149 -13.00 13.03 12.47
N SER A 150 -13.50 13.38 11.29
CA SER A 150 -14.63 12.69 10.64
C SER A 150 -14.15 11.42 9.92
N THR A 151 -14.80 10.29 10.22
CA THR A 151 -14.56 9.01 9.53
C THR A 151 -14.88 9.12 8.04
N ILE A 152 -15.94 9.85 7.67
CA ILE A 152 -16.35 10.06 6.28
C ILE A 152 -15.26 10.81 5.51
N ASN A 153 -14.72 11.89 6.09
CA ASN A 153 -13.67 12.69 5.45
C ASN A 153 -12.36 11.89 5.34
N SER A 154 -12.06 11.05 6.34
CA SER A 154 -10.89 10.17 6.33
C SER A 154 -10.93 9.20 5.15
N PHE A 155 -12.00 8.42 5.02
CA PHE A 155 -12.15 7.46 3.92
C PHE A 155 -12.34 8.17 2.57
N GLY A 156 -13.16 9.21 2.50
CA GLY A 156 -13.41 9.95 1.26
C GLY A 156 -12.15 10.63 0.72
N GLY A 157 -11.37 11.27 1.58
CA GLY A 157 -10.10 11.89 1.22
C GLY A 157 -9.06 10.87 0.76
N LEU A 158 -8.98 9.72 1.43
CA LEU A 158 -8.11 8.62 1.03
C LEU A 158 -8.50 8.09 -0.35
N ILE A 159 -9.78 7.77 -0.55
CA ILE A 159 -10.29 7.27 -1.84
C ILE A 159 -10.00 8.27 -2.96
N LEU A 160 -10.28 9.56 -2.75
CA LEU A 160 -9.99 10.59 -3.74
C LEU A 160 -8.51 10.62 -4.10
N THR A 161 -7.63 10.52 -3.10
CA THR A 161 -6.17 10.52 -3.30
C THR A 161 -5.69 9.28 -4.05
N LEU A 162 -6.25 8.11 -3.74
CA LEU A 162 -5.96 6.87 -4.47
C LEU A 162 -6.41 6.97 -5.93
N VAL A 163 -7.61 7.50 -6.20
CA VAL A 163 -8.13 7.69 -7.56
C VAL A 163 -7.25 8.66 -8.35
N LEU A 164 -6.87 9.79 -7.77
CA LEU A 164 -5.97 10.76 -8.41
C LEU A 164 -4.59 10.15 -8.70
N SER A 165 -4.08 9.34 -7.78
CA SER A 165 -2.81 8.61 -7.94
C SER A 165 -2.85 7.61 -9.10
N LEU A 166 -3.97 6.90 -9.28
CA LEU A 166 -4.15 5.98 -10.41
C LEU A 166 -4.40 6.72 -11.74
N ALA A 167 -5.08 7.87 -11.69
CA ALA A 167 -5.35 8.69 -12.86
C ALA A 167 -4.14 9.54 -13.32
N ALA A 168 -3.03 9.52 -12.59
CA ALA A 168 -1.89 10.43 -12.80
C ALA A 168 -1.40 10.48 -14.26
N LEU A 169 -1.23 9.33 -14.92
CA LEU A 169 -0.80 9.25 -16.32
C LEU A 169 -1.82 9.87 -17.29
N GLY A 170 -3.11 9.73 -17.02
CA GLY A 170 -4.17 10.35 -17.82
C GLY A 170 -4.22 11.85 -17.61
N ILE A 171 -4.06 12.31 -16.36
CA ILE A 171 -4.03 13.72 -15.99
C ILE A 171 -2.85 14.42 -16.68
N GLU A 172 -1.65 13.82 -16.66
CA GLU A 172 -0.45 14.39 -17.26
C GLU A 172 -0.62 14.71 -18.76
N ARG A 173 -1.36 13.88 -19.50
CA ARG A 173 -1.60 14.07 -20.94
C ARG A 173 -2.48 15.28 -21.26
N VAL A 174 -3.36 15.67 -20.32
CA VAL A 174 -4.32 16.77 -20.50
C VAL A 174 -3.84 18.05 -19.78
N PHE A 175 -2.91 17.93 -18.84
CA PHE A 175 -2.49 19.04 -17.98
C PHE A 175 -1.65 20.08 -18.71
N PRO A 176 -1.86 21.38 -18.44
CA PRO A 176 -1.05 22.45 -19.02
C PRO A 176 0.43 22.31 -18.63
N SER A 177 1.33 22.54 -19.60
CA SER A 177 2.78 22.36 -19.41
C SER A 177 3.38 23.14 -18.23
N PHE A 178 2.83 24.31 -17.92
CA PHE A 178 3.29 25.16 -16.81
C PHE A 178 2.94 24.63 -15.41
N LEU A 179 2.00 23.69 -15.28
CA LEU A 179 1.61 23.06 -14.01
C LEU A 179 2.16 21.65 -13.83
N LYS A 180 3.00 21.15 -14.75
CA LYS A 180 3.55 19.78 -14.67
C LYS A 180 4.31 19.52 -13.36
N ASN A 181 4.94 20.52 -12.77
CA ASN A 181 5.62 20.41 -11.48
C ASN A 181 4.66 20.06 -10.32
N VAL A 182 3.39 20.43 -10.40
CA VAL A 182 2.37 20.10 -9.38
C VAL A 182 2.06 18.61 -9.38
N LEU A 183 2.23 17.92 -10.52
CA LEU A 183 2.01 16.47 -10.63
C LEU A 183 2.96 15.66 -9.74
N TRP A 184 4.10 16.23 -9.33
CA TRP A 184 5.02 15.58 -8.40
C TRP A 184 4.43 15.38 -6.99
N VAL A 185 3.38 16.14 -6.65
CA VAL A 185 2.65 15.95 -5.41
C VAL A 185 1.71 14.73 -5.50
N ILE A 186 1.29 14.34 -6.70
CA ILE A 186 0.39 13.19 -6.89
C ILE A 186 1.16 11.91 -6.54
N PRO A 187 0.58 11.00 -5.74
CA PRO A 187 1.30 9.81 -5.32
C PRO A 187 1.68 8.91 -6.50
N PRO A 188 2.93 8.41 -6.56
CA PRO A 188 3.47 7.71 -7.72
C PRO A 188 3.11 6.20 -7.74
N ALA A 189 1.82 5.87 -7.88
CA ALA A 189 1.37 4.47 -7.92
C ALA A 189 1.53 3.81 -9.30
N THR A 190 1.41 4.59 -10.38
CA THR A 190 1.39 4.08 -11.76
C THR A 190 2.75 4.11 -12.44
N ILE A 191 3.71 4.88 -11.92
CA ILE A 191 5.02 5.06 -12.56
C ILE A 191 5.88 3.79 -12.58
N THR A 192 5.62 2.83 -11.69
CA THR A 192 6.32 1.53 -11.68
C THR A 192 5.75 0.56 -12.71
N GLN A 193 4.53 0.81 -13.21
CA GLN A 193 3.85 -0.06 -14.16
C GLN A 193 4.49 0.02 -15.55
N THR A 194 4.77 1.23 -16.03
CA THR A 194 5.39 1.46 -17.36
C THR A 194 6.72 0.73 -17.55
N PRO A 195 7.71 0.80 -16.65
CA PRO A 195 8.95 0.03 -16.81
C PRO A 195 8.74 -1.48 -16.66
N LEU A 196 7.75 -1.94 -15.89
CA LEU A 196 7.45 -3.37 -15.76
C LEU A 196 6.87 -3.95 -17.05
N VAL A 197 5.84 -3.32 -17.60
CA VAL A 197 5.15 -3.80 -18.81
C VAL A 197 6.09 -3.81 -20.03
N ASN A 198 7.05 -2.88 -20.09
CA ASN A 198 8.03 -2.81 -21.17
C ASN A 198 9.28 -3.69 -20.94
N TRP A 199 9.37 -4.39 -19.81
CA TRP A 199 10.55 -5.17 -19.45
C TRP A 199 10.45 -6.61 -19.95
N ASP A 200 11.54 -7.11 -20.55
CA ASP A 200 11.64 -8.45 -21.12
C ASP A 200 11.76 -9.59 -20.07
N GLY A 201 11.98 -9.23 -18.80
CA GLY A 201 12.10 -10.21 -17.72
C GLY A 201 13.46 -10.93 -17.63
N MET A 202 14.40 -10.67 -18.55
CA MET A 202 15.66 -11.41 -18.64
C MET A 202 16.72 -10.87 -17.68
N TYR A 203 16.98 -9.56 -17.73
CA TYR A 203 18.01 -8.91 -16.91
C TYR A 203 17.48 -7.68 -16.19
N ILE A 204 17.88 -7.52 -14.91
CA ILE A 204 17.51 -6.34 -14.10
C ILE A 204 18.10 -5.06 -14.70
N SER A 205 19.22 -5.14 -15.42
CA SER A 205 19.83 -3.99 -16.09
C SER A 205 18.94 -3.35 -17.17
N GLY A 206 17.99 -4.10 -17.73
CA GLY A 206 16.99 -3.58 -18.66
C GLY A 206 15.83 -2.85 -17.97
N LEU A 207 15.72 -2.94 -16.64
CA LEU A 207 14.65 -2.33 -15.86
C LEU A 207 15.10 -0.95 -15.35
N SER A 208 14.32 0.09 -15.66
CA SER A 208 14.53 1.40 -15.05
C SER A 208 14.20 1.36 -13.55
N LEU A 209 15.21 1.49 -12.70
CA LEU A 209 15.06 1.44 -11.24
C LEU A 209 14.55 2.75 -10.64
N PHE A 210 14.67 3.87 -11.38
CA PHE A 210 14.32 5.20 -10.88
C PHE A 210 12.87 5.29 -10.36
N PRO A 211 11.83 4.81 -11.06
CA PRO A 211 10.45 4.87 -10.57
C PRO A 211 10.25 4.14 -9.24
N PHE A 212 10.90 2.98 -9.06
CA PHE A 212 10.80 2.20 -7.82
C PHE A 212 11.44 2.94 -6.64
N ILE A 213 12.65 3.49 -6.85
CA ILE A 213 13.37 4.26 -5.84
C ILE A 213 12.57 5.51 -5.47
N TRP A 214 12.01 6.21 -6.46
CA TRP A 214 11.19 7.39 -6.24
C TRP A 214 9.95 7.07 -5.39
N THR A 215 9.22 6.00 -5.69
CA THR A 215 8.06 5.58 -4.90
C THR A 215 8.44 5.24 -3.45
N ILE A 216 9.61 4.62 -3.22
CA ILE A 216 10.13 4.36 -1.87
C ILE A 216 10.41 5.68 -1.14
N ILE A 217 11.16 6.60 -1.76
CA ILE A 217 11.50 7.91 -1.19
C ILE A 217 10.21 8.68 -0.84
N TYR A 218 9.27 8.74 -1.77
CA TYR A 218 7.98 9.41 -1.58
C TYR A 218 7.22 8.83 -0.38
N SER A 219 7.16 7.50 -0.26
CA SER A 219 6.51 6.82 0.86
C SER A 219 7.18 7.14 2.21
N LEU A 220 8.52 7.16 2.23
CA LEU A 220 9.29 7.51 3.43
C LEU A 220 9.08 8.96 3.85
N ILE A 221 9.04 9.89 2.90
CA ILE A 221 8.74 11.30 3.15
C ILE A 221 7.37 11.45 3.80
N ILE A 222 6.33 10.77 3.27
CA ILE A 222 4.98 10.84 3.83
C ILE A 222 4.92 10.26 5.24
N ILE A 223 5.53 9.09 5.47
CA ILE A 223 5.57 8.49 6.81
C ILE A 223 6.29 9.42 7.78
N PHE A 224 7.41 10.02 7.37
CA PHE A 224 8.13 10.99 8.19
C PHE A 224 7.26 12.21 8.53
N LEU A 225 6.60 12.81 7.53
CA LEU A 225 5.68 13.95 7.73
C LEU A 225 4.56 13.59 8.70
N PHE A 226 3.91 12.44 8.52
CA PHE A 226 2.89 11.93 9.41
C PHE A 226 3.39 11.79 10.86
N LEU A 227 4.57 11.19 11.05
CA LEU A 227 5.17 11.02 12.37
C LEU A 227 5.57 12.35 13.01
N GLN A 228 5.86 13.41 12.24
CA GLN A 228 6.08 14.76 12.78
C GLN A 228 4.75 15.42 13.17
N LEU A 229 3.71 15.28 12.36
CA LEU A 229 2.36 15.77 12.67
C LEU A 229 1.81 15.12 13.94
N ALA A 230 2.04 13.82 14.13
CA ALA A 230 1.68 13.09 15.35
C ALA A 230 2.31 13.63 16.63
N LYS A 231 3.48 14.27 16.55
CA LYS A 231 4.07 14.94 17.71
C LYS A 231 3.37 16.25 18.05
N ARG A 232 2.84 16.96 17.05
CA ARG A 232 2.28 18.31 17.17
C ARG A 232 0.79 18.31 17.51
N LEU A 233 0.01 17.42 16.91
CA LEU A 233 -1.47 17.38 17.00
C LEU A 233 -2.01 16.53 18.18
N ARG A 234 -1.33 16.55 19.33
CA ARG A 234 -1.64 15.67 20.48
C ARG A 234 -3.02 15.93 21.07
#